data_AF-A0A7Y8SS60-F1
#
_entry.id   AF-A0A7Y8SS60-F1
#
_cell.length_a   1.000
_cell.length_b   1.000
_cell.length_c   1.000
_cell.angle_alpha   90.00
_cell.angle_beta   90.00
_cell.angle_gamma   90.00
#
_symmetry.space_group_name_H-M   'P 1'
#
loop_
_entity.id
_entity.type
_entity.pdbx_description
1 polymer ?
#
loop_
_entity_poly.entity_id
_entity_poly.type
_entity_poly.pdbx_seq_one_letter_code
_entity_poly.pdbx_strand_id
1 'polypeptide(L)'
;MGASAIQDRSSESPAEALFVEKCAMCHRQMGMGTVILARRMEREQAMLENRTDLTAELVESVVRQGVGNMPRISRGEVSDEELDAIAQYLAKSKQP
;
A
#
# COMPACT_ATOMS: atom_id res chain seq x y z
N MET A 1 19.63 21.78 -8.75
CA MET A 1 19.12 20.93 -7.65
C MET A 1 17.97 20.11 -8.21
N GLY A 2 18.17 18.83 -8.46
CA GLY A 2 17.15 17.96 -9.04
C GLY A 2 17.23 16.59 -8.39
N ALA A 3 16.55 16.42 -7.26
CA ALA A 3 16.24 15.09 -6.77
C ALA A 3 15.15 14.55 -7.70
N SER A 4 15.50 13.59 -8.56
CA SER A 4 14.50 12.71 -9.16
C SER A 4 13.56 12.24 -8.06
N ALA A 5 12.25 12.24 -8.34
CA ALA A 5 11.18 11.81 -7.44
C ALA A 5 11.31 10.34 -7.05
N ILE A 6 12.30 10.04 -6.21
CA ILE A 6 12.47 8.73 -5.58
C ILE A 6 11.38 8.60 -4.53
N GLN A 7 10.67 7.48 -4.58
CA GLN A 7 9.67 7.16 -3.58
C GLN A 7 10.33 7.04 -2.22
N ASP A 8 9.69 7.60 -1.20
CA ASP A 8 10.17 7.43 0.17
C ASP A 8 10.16 5.94 0.53
N ARG A 9 11.35 5.44 0.84
CA ARG A 9 11.60 4.05 1.25
C ARG A 9 11.87 3.94 2.75
N SER A 10 11.55 4.98 3.51
CA SER A 10 11.70 4.97 4.95
C SER A 10 10.68 4.02 5.55
N SER A 11 11.04 3.36 6.64
CA SER A 11 10.14 2.46 7.37
C SER A 11 10.50 2.46 8.85
N GLU A 12 9.48 2.38 9.70
CA GLU A 12 9.61 2.39 11.17
C GLU A 12 9.33 1.01 11.78
N SER A 13 8.83 0.07 10.98
CA SER A 13 8.58 -1.32 11.41
C SER A 13 8.89 -2.35 10.32
N PRO A 14 9.11 -3.62 10.68
CA PRO A 14 9.31 -4.68 9.68
C PRO A 14 8.12 -4.86 8.73
N ALA A 15 6.89 -4.68 9.23
CA ALA A 15 5.68 -4.79 8.41
C ALA A 15 5.54 -3.61 7.44
N GLU A 16 5.92 -2.40 7.86
CA GLU A 16 6.02 -1.26 6.96
C GLU A 16 7.12 -1.46 5.91
N ALA A 17 8.27 -2.02 6.28
CA ALA A 17 9.35 -2.30 5.34
C ALA A 17 8.88 -3.27 4.23
N LEU A 18 8.06 -4.27 4.57
CA LEU A 18 7.42 -5.15 3.59
C LEU A 18 6.46 -4.37 2.68
N PHE A 19 5.63 -3.48 3.23
CA PHE A 19 4.76 -2.62 2.43
C PHE A 19 5.58 -1.71 1.49
N VAL A 20 6.68 -1.15 1.96
CA VAL A 20 7.59 -0.31 1.17
C VAL A 20 8.21 -1.09 0.02
N GLU A 21 8.67 -2.30 0.30
CA GLU A 21 9.31 -3.14 -0.70
C GLU A 21 8.30 -3.57 -1.78
N LYS A 22 7.11 -4.02 -1.37
CA LYS A 22 6.17 -4.71 -2.27
C LYS A 22 5.10 -3.80 -2.87
N CYS A 23 4.71 -2.73 -2.19
CA CYS A 23 3.48 -1.98 -2.49
C CYS A 23 3.70 -0.48 -2.70
N ALA A 24 4.71 0.13 -2.05
CA ALA A 24 4.91 1.58 -2.11
C ALA A 24 5.12 2.11 -3.52
N MET A 25 5.62 1.28 -4.44
CA MET A 25 5.79 1.71 -5.83
C MET A 25 4.50 2.21 -6.48
N CYS A 26 3.37 1.65 -6.09
CA CYS A 26 2.06 2.06 -6.57
C CYS A 26 1.28 2.87 -5.53
N HIS A 27 1.50 2.63 -4.23
CA HIS A 27 0.61 3.10 -3.16
C HIS A 27 1.20 4.16 -2.22
N ARG A 28 2.46 4.57 -2.40
CA ARG A 28 3.03 5.77 -1.76
C ARG A 28 2.91 7.01 -2.64
N GLN A 29 3.48 8.12 -2.20
CA GLN A 29 3.41 9.42 -2.85
C GLN A 29 3.72 9.33 -4.35
N MET A 30 2.84 9.90 -5.18
CA MET A 30 2.90 9.89 -6.65
C MET A 30 2.88 8.50 -7.32
N GLY A 31 2.68 7.42 -6.56
CA GLY A 31 2.44 6.08 -7.10
C GLY A 31 1.12 6.02 -7.87
N MET A 32 1.06 5.17 -8.89
CA MET A 32 -0.11 5.08 -9.78
C MET A 32 -1.40 4.76 -9.02
N GLY A 33 -1.35 3.83 -8.05
CA GLY A 33 -2.48 3.49 -7.19
C GLY A 33 -2.97 4.70 -6.40
N THR A 34 -2.06 5.43 -5.76
CA THR A 34 -2.35 6.68 -5.04
C THR A 34 -2.99 7.73 -5.94
N VAL A 35 -2.43 7.96 -7.14
CA VAL A 35 -2.96 8.96 -8.08
C VAL A 35 -4.36 8.60 -8.58
N ILE A 36 -4.63 7.31 -8.81
CA ILE A 36 -5.96 6.85 -9.22
C ILE A 36 -6.96 7.00 -8.07
N LEU A 37 -6.56 6.62 -6.84
CA LEU A 37 -7.41 6.77 -5.65
C LEU A 37 -7.73 8.24 -5.37
N ALA A 38 -6.76 9.14 -5.49
CA ALA A 38 -6.93 10.59 -5.32
C ALA A 38 -7.94 11.24 -6.30
N ARG A 39 -8.38 10.53 -7.34
CA ARG A 39 -9.47 10.98 -8.25
C ARG A 39 -10.86 10.52 -7.80
N ARG A 40 -10.93 9.58 -6.86
CA ARG A 40 -12.16 8.89 -6.41
C ARG A 40 -12.50 9.16 -4.94
N MET A 41 -11.53 9.64 -4.16
CA MET A 41 -11.67 9.95 -2.73
C MET A 41 -10.82 11.16 -2.36
N GLU A 42 -10.94 11.60 -1.10
CA GLU A 42 -10.13 12.68 -0.54
C GLU A 42 -8.64 12.39 -0.71
N ARG A 43 -7.87 13.40 -1.15
CA ARG A 43 -6.45 13.21 -1.47
C ARG A 43 -5.63 12.75 -0.27
N GLU A 44 -6.00 13.19 0.92
CA GLU A 44 -5.36 12.81 2.17
C GLU A 44 -5.52 11.31 2.46
N GLN A 45 -6.62 10.70 2.01
CA GLN A 45 -6.92 9.26 2.16
C GLN A 45 -6.45 8.43 0.95
N ALA A 46 -5.86 9.05 -0.07
CA ALA A 46 -5.46 8.34 -1.28
C ALA A 46 -4.25 7.43 -1.08
N MET A 47 -3.35 7.78 -0.16
CA MET A 47 -2.28 6.89 0.29
C MET A 47 -2.87 5.87 1.25
N LEU A 48 -2.59 4.57 1.03
CA LEU A 48 -3.18 3.51 1.84
C LEU A 48 -2.81 3.64 3.32
N GLU A 49 -1.60 4.12 3.61
CA GLU A 49 -1.10 4.34 4.97
C GLU A 49 -1.86 5.44 5.75
N ASN A 50 -2.61 6.30 5.05
CA ASN A 50 -3.44 7.34 5.66
C ASN A 50 -4.91 6.92 5.80
N ARG A 51 -5.29 5.75 5.28
CA ARG A 51 -6.67 5.28 5.32
C ARG A 51 -6.99 4.64 6.66
N THR A 52 -8.14 4.99 7.20
CA THR A 52 -8.65 4.46 8.48
C THR A 52 -9.74 3.40 8.29
N ASP A 53 -10.09 3.06 7.06
CA ASP A 53 -11.19 2.17 6.69
C ASP A 53 -10.71 0.86 6.04
N LEU A 54 -9.40 0.58 6.09
CA LEU A 54 -8.83 -0.67 5.61
C LEU A 54 -8.97 -1.76 6.67
N THR A 55 -9.42 -2.95 6.26
CA THR A 55 -9.40 -4.17 7.07
C THR A 55 -8.38 -5.14 6.48
N ALA A 56 -7.80 -6.02 7.31
CA ALA A 56 -6.82 -6.99 6.84
C ALA A 56 -7.41 -7.90 5.73
N GLU A 57 -8.65 -8.38 5.94
CA GLU A 57 -9.37 -9.20 4.96
C GLU A 57 -9.61 -8.46 3.63
N LEU A 58 -9.92 -7.16 3.68
CA LEU A 58 -10.06 -6.35 2.46
C LEU A 58 -8.73 -6.23 1.71
N VAL A 59 -7.63 -5.98 2.43
CA VAL A 59 -6.30 -5.88 1.82
C VAL A 59 -5.90 -7.20 1.18
N GLU A 60 -6.04 -8.31 1.91
CA GLU A 60 -5.71 -9.65 1.42
C GLU A 60 -6.51 -10.01 0.16
N SER A 61 -7.83 -9.83 0.20
CA SER A 61 -8.71 -10.16 -0.92
C SER A 61 -8.37 -9.33 -2.16
N VAL A 62 -8.15 -8.03 -2.01
CA VAL A 62 -7.77 -7.13 -3.11
C VAL A 62 -6.41 -7.50 -3.69
N VAL A 63 -5.41 -7.83 -2.87
CA VAL A 63 -4.08 -8.21 -3.34
C VAL A 63 -4.14 -9.52 -4.13
N ARG A 64 -4.90 -10.51 -3.65
CA ARG A 64 -4.99 -11.83 -4.30
C ARG A 64 -5.85 -11.84 -5.56
N GLN A 65 -6.85 -10.97 -5.64
CA GLN A 65 -7.78 -10.93 -6.78
C GLN A 65 -7.41 -9.84 -7.80
N GLY A 66 -6.73 -8.78 -7.36
CA GLY A 66 -6.60 -7.52 -8.11
C GLY A 66 -7.90 -6.71 -8.06
N VAL A 67 -7.81 -5.41 -8.38
CA VAL A 67 -8.98 -4.53 -8.50
C VAL A 67 -8.72 -3.38 -9.47
N GLY A 68 -9.54 -3.27 -10.51
CA GLY A 68 -9.40 -2.21 -11.52
C GLY A 68 -8.02 -2.23 -12.18
N ASN A 69 -7.19 -1.21 -11.90
CA ASN A 69 -5.82 -1.10 -12.43
C ASN A 69 -4.78 -1.77 -11.53
N MET A 70 -5.15 -2.25 -10.34
CA MET A 70 -4.26 -3.00 -9.48
C MET A 70 -4.23 -4.46 -9.95
N PRO A 71 -3.09 -4.98 -10.44
CA PRO A 71 -2.98 -6.36 -10.86
C PRO A 71 -3.09 -7.31 -9.66
N ARG A 72 -3.46 -8.56 -9.92
CA ARG A 72 -3.37 -9.64 -8.92
C ARG A 72 -1.89 -9.87 -8.57
N ILE A 73 -1.60 -10.06 -7.28
CA ILE A 73 -0.26 -10.38 -6.79
C ILE A 73 -0.22 -11.83 -6.32
N SER A 74 0.66 -12.63 -6.93
CA SER A 74 0.75 -14.05 -6.65
C SER A 74 1.46 -14.34 -5.33
N ARG A 75 1.26 -15.56 -4.81
CA ARG A 75 1.98 -16.07 -3.62
C ARG A 75 3.49 -16.16 -3.79
N GLY A 76 3.98 -16.20 -5.04
CA GLY A 76 5.42 -16.20 -5.33
C GLY A 76 6.04 -14.80 -5.27
N GLU A 77 5.22 -13.74 -5.39
CA GLU A 77 5.67 -12.35 -5.29
C GLU A 77 5.56 -11.82 -3.86
N VAL A 78 4.47 -12.19 -3.17
CA VAL A 78 4.21 -11.88 -1.77
C VAL A 78 3.58 -13.12 -1.13
N SER A 79 4.31 -13.72 -0.19
CA SER A 79 3.89 -14.91 0.56
C SER A 79 2.64 -14.63 1.39
N ASP A 80 1.93 -15.67 1.86
CA ASP A 80 0.76 -15.46 2.70
C ASP A 80 1.15 -14.80 4.04
N GLU A 81 2.30 -15.16 4.63
CA GLU A 81 2.79 -14.50 5.86
C GLU A 81 3.20 -13.03 5.65
N GLU A 82 3.86 -12.71 4.52
CA GLU A 82 4.21 -11.33 4.19
C GLU A 82 2.96 -10.47 3.96
N LEU A 83 1.95 -11.05 3.29
CA LEU A 83 0.70 -10.35 3.02
C LEU A 83 -0.09 -10.08 4.30
N ASP A 84 -0.18 -11.06 5.21
CA ASP A 84 -0.82 -10.86 6.53
C ASP A 84 -0.14 -9.73 7.31
N ALA A 85 1.19 -9.69 7.34
CA ALA A 85 1.93 -8.61 8.00
C ALA A 85 1.61 -7.22 7.40
N ILE A 86 1.59 -7.11 6.06
CA ILE A 86 1.23 -5.88 5.34
C ILE A 86 -0.23 -5.50 5.62
N ALA A 87 -1.14 -6.47 5.57
CA ALA A 87 -2.58 -6.26 5.77
C ALA A 87 -2.87 -5.76 7.19
N GLN A 88 -2.22 -6.33 8.20
CA GLN A 88 -2.31 -5.85 9.58
C GLN A 88 -1.68 -4.46 9.76
N TYR A 89 -0.58 -4.16 9.07
CA TYR A 89 0.01 -2.83 9.09
C TYR A 89 -0.97 -1.77 8.56
N LEU A 90 -1.56 -2.00 7.39
CA LEU A 90 -2.53 -1.09 6.77
C LEU A 90 -3.86 -1.02 7.53
N ALA A 91 -4.32 -2.12 8.14
CA ALA A 91 -5.54 -2.10 8.95
C ALA A 91 -5.37 -1.32 10.27
N LYS A 92 -4.13 -1.18 10.74
CA LYS A 92 -3.78 -0.38 11.93
C LYS A 92 -3.50 1.07 11.60
N SER A 93 -3.57 1.48 10.32
CA SER A 93 -3.28 2.84 9.86
C SER A 93 -4.26 3.87 10.43
N LYS A 94 -3.96 4.27 11.66
CA LYS A 94 -4.08 5.63 12.18
C LYS A 94 -2.78 5.85 12.95
N GLN A 95 -1.69 6.10 12.24
CA GLN A 95 -0.51 6.65 12.90
C GLN A 95 -0.73 8.17 13.03
N PRO A 96 -0.50 8.75 14.23
CA PRO A 96 -0.72 10.15 14.53
C PRO A 96 0.23 11.10 13.79
#